data_AF-A0AAW3FIJ8-F1
#
_entry.id   AF-A0AAW3FIJ8-F1
#
_cell.length_a   1.000
_cell.length_b   1.000
_cell.length_c   1.000
_cell.angle_alpha   90.00
_cell.angle_beta   90.00
_cell.angle_gamma   90.00
#
_symmetry.space_group_name_H-M   'P 1'
#
loop_
_entity.id
_entity.type
_entity.pdbx_description
1 polymer ?
#
loop_
_entity_poly.entity_id
_entity_poly.type
_entity_poly.pdbx_seq_one_letter_code
_entity_poly.pdbx_strand_id
1 'polypeptide(L)'
;MKQTDKILIALGFVASGSDFDEKFENFASNFGVQWRPSDLCDAISMSVDNNSAVRNSLVSIMWDRVVSHFVDKGLCSELFDYYINGSIDTHFYYDGVEVFCADDLEEYVTD
;
A
#
# COMPACT_ATOMS: atom_id res chain seq x y z
N MET A 1 -12.07 20.16 3.36
CA MET A 1 -11.01 19.14 3.55
C MET A 1 -11.36 18.31 4.76
N LYS A 2 -11.52 16.99 4.60
CA LYS A 2 -11.85 16.07 5.69
C LYS A 2 -10.63 15.93 6.61
N GLN A 3 -10.84 15.50 7.86
CA GLN A 3 -9.75 15.29 8.82
C GLN A 3 -8.77 14.22 8.34
N THR A 4 -9.26 13.19 7.66
CA THR A 4 -8.46 12.13 7.01
C THR A 4 -7.49 12.71 5.98
N ASP A 5 -7.96 13.63 5.14
CA ASP A 5 -7.14 14.25 4.08
C ASP A 5 -5.97 15.03 4.69
N LYS A 6 -6.20 15.72 5.82
CA LYS A 6 -5.14 16.44 6.56
C LYS A 6 -4.08 15.49 7.11
N ILE A 7 -4.49 14.32 7.61
CA ILE A 7 -3.58 13.31 8.14
C ILE A 7 -2.75 12.73 7.00
N LEU A 8 -3.37 12.38 5.87
CA LEU A 8 -2.65 11.86 4.70
C LEU A 8 -1.64 12.86 4.15
N ILE A 9 -2.00 14.14 4.07
CA ILE A 9 -1.06 15.22 3.70
C ILE A 9 0.10 15.31 4.70
N ALA A 10 -0.19 15.28 6.01
CA ALA A 10 0.84 15.35 7.05
C ALA A 10 1.78 14.12 7.07
N LEU A 11 1.31 12.98 6.58
CA LEU A 11 2.09 11.75 6.41
C LEU A 11 2.87 11.69 5.09
N GLY A 12 2.73 12.70 4.21
CA GLY A 12 3.41 12.75 2.91
C GLY A 12 2.76 11.91 1.80
N PHE A 13 1.56 11.38 2.03
CA PHE A 13 0.86 10.52 1.05
C PHE A 13 0.19 11.29 -0.08
N VAL A 14 -0.19 12.54 0.16
CA VAL A 14 -0.98 13.34 -0.78
C VAL A 14 -0.29 14.66 -1.03
N ALA A 15 -0.19 15.04 -2.31
CA ALA A 15 0.47 16.25 -2.77
C ALA A 15 0.01 17.51 -2.01
N SER A 16 0.95 18.12 -1.29
CA SER A 16 0.88 19.52 -0.88
C SER A 16 2.07 20.34 -1.40
N GLY A 17 2.91 19.73 -2.26
CA GLY A 17 4.18 20.25 -2.78
C GLY A 17 4.89 19.22 -3.67
N SER A 18 6.20 19.34 -3.87
CA SER A 18 7.02 18.46 -4.72
C SER A 18 7.43 17.12 -4.11
N ASP A 19 7.19 16.91 -2.81
CA ASP A 19 7.58 15.72 -2.07
C ASP A 19 6.31 14.95 -1.65
N PHE A 20 5.79 14.09 -2.52
CA PHE A 20 4.64 13.23 -2.24
C PHE A 20 4.82 11.82 -2.82
N ASP A 21 4.14 10.85 -2.23
CA ASP A 21 4.22 9.44 -2.62
C ASP A 21 3.31 9.12 -3.81
N GLU A 22 3.84 9.30 -5.02
CA GLU A 22 3.14 8.95 -6.28
C GLU A 22 2.72 7.47 -6.32
N LYS A 23 3.49 6.56 -5.70
CA LYS A 23 3.14 5.13 -5.67
C LYS A 23 1.92 4.88 -4.77
N PHE A 24 1.79 5.61 -3.66
CA PHE A 24 0.59 5.54 -2.84
C PHE A 24 -0.62 6.17 -3.53
N GLU A 25 -0.47 7.35 -4.14
CA GLU A 25 -1.56 8.02 -4.87
C GLU A 25 -2.09 7.14 -6.01
N ASN A 26 -1.18 6.51 -6.75
CA ASN A 26 -1.50 5.62 -7.85
C ASN A 26 -1.83 4.19 -7.41
N PHE A 27 -1.72 3.84 -6.12
CA PHE A 27 -1.91 2.46 -5.66
C PHE A 27 -3.30 1.93 -6.04
N ALA A 28 -4.33 2.76 -5.92
CA ALA A 28 -5.69 2.38 -6.28
C ALA A 28 -5.86 2.12 -7.78
N SER A 29 -5.23 2.92 -8.65
CA SER A 29 -5.26 2.67 -10.10
C SER A 29 -4.39 1.48 -10.49
N ASN A 30 -3.29 1.25 -9.79
CA ASN A 30 -2.33 0.20 -10.09
C ASN A 30 -2.85 -1.18 -9.66
N PHE A 31 -3.37 -1.30 -8.44
CA PHE A 31 -3.75 -2.58 -7.84
C PHE A 31 -5.26 -2.76 -7.63
N GLY A 32 -6.08 -1.76 -7.97
CA GLY A 32 -7.54 -1.82 -7.79
C GLY A 32 -8.01 -1.74 -6.33
N VAL A 33 -7.11 -1.45 -5.39
CA VAL A 33 -7.41 -1.39 -3.95
C VAL A 33 -7.35 0.05 -3.44
N GLN A 34 -8.49 0.54 -2.93
CA GLN A 34 -8.57 1.85 -2.28
C GLN A 34 -8.41 1.73 -0.77
N TRP A 35 -7.70 2.69 -0.16
CA TRP A 35 -7.72 2.86 1.28
C TRP A 35 -9.11 3.33 1.75
N ARG A 36 -9.44 2.99 2.99
CA ARG A 36 -10.69 3.34 3.65
C ARG A 36 -10.37 4.13 4.92
N PRO A 37 -11.27 5.02 5.38
CA PRO A 37 -11.07 5.70 6.66
C PRO A 37 -10.80 4.77 7.85
N SER A 38 -11.38 3.56 7.84
CA SER A 38 -11.09 2.52 8.82
C SER A 38 -9.62 2.09 8.80
N ASP A 39 -9.05 1.90 7.61
CA ASP A 39 -7.65 1.46 7.44
C ASP A 39 -6.69 2.49 8.03
N LEU A 40 -7.01 3.78 7.89
CA LEU A 40 -6.23 4.85 8.51
C LEU A 40 -6.35 4.84 10.04
N CYS A 41 -7.55 4.57 10.58
CA CYS A 41 -7.74 4.42 12.03
C CYS A 41 -6.97 3.22 12.59
N ASP A 42 -6.99 2.09 11.87
CA ASP A 42 -6.27 0.88 12.24
C ASP A 42 -4.76 1.13 12.19
N ALA A 43 -4.27 1.76 11.12
CA ALA A 43 -2.87 2.15 10.99
C ALA A 43 -2.40 3.07 12.13
N ILE A 44 -3.21 4.07 12.51
CA ILE A 44 -2.91 4.95 13.66
C ILE A 44 -2.83 4.13 14.96
N SER A 45 -3.79 3.24 15.18
CA SER A 45 -3.88 2.41 16.38
C SER A 45 -2.71 1.44 16.52
N MET A 46 -2.22 0.89 15.41
CA MET A 46 -1.08 -0.03 15.36
C MET A 46 0.27 0.66 15.59
N SER A 47 0.36 1.97 15.38
CA SER A 47 1.62 2.68 15.21
C SER A 47 2.14 3.40 16.46
N VAL A 48 1.41 3.36 17.57
CA VAL A 48 1.79 3.92 18.88
C VAL A 48 2.46 5.30 18.76
N ASP A 49 1.84 6.20 17.99
CA ASP A 49 2.26 7.60 17.76
C ASP A 49 3.55 7.84 16.93
N ASN A 50 4.07 6.85 16.20
CA ASN A 50 5.14 7.07 15.21
C ASN A 50 4.56 7.29 13.80
N ASN A 51 4.67 8.51 13.26
CA ASN A 51 4.15 8.86 11.93
C ASN A 51 4.67 7.96 10.80
N SER A 52 5.95 7.59 10.82
CA SER A 52 6.52 6.66 9.83
C SER A 52 5.90 5.26 9.97
N ALA A 53 5.54 4.86 11.20
CA ALA A 53 4.81 3.61 11.42
C ALA A 53 3.37 3.69 10.90
N VAL A 54 2.65 4.82 11.06
CA VAL A 54 1.28 4.98 10.54
C VAL A 54 1.25 4.81 9.03
N ARG A 55 2.23 5.41 8.34
CA ARG A 55 2.40 5.26 6.91
C ARG A 55 2.59 3.79 6.52
N ASN A 56 3.56 3.13 7.15
CA ASN A 56 3.90 1.74 6.86
C ASN A 56 2.73 0.80 7.12
N SER A 57 2.00 1.00 8.22
CA SER A 57 0.81 0.23 8.55
C SER A 57 -0.31 0.42 7.53
N LEU A 58 -0.55 1.65 7.05
CA LEU A 58 -1.58 1.88 6.04
C LEU A 58 -1.25 1.17 4.71
N VAL A 59 0.01 1.27 4.26
CA VAL A 59 0.49 0.54 3.07
C VAL A 59 0.36 -0.96 3.26
N SER A 60 0.75 -1.50 4.43
CA SER A 60 0.60 -2.93 4.75
C SER A 60 -0.87 -3.37 4.65
N ILE A 61 -1.80 -2.64 5.25
CA ILE A 61 -3.24 -2.97 5.22
C ILE A 61 -3.80 -2.96 3.78
N MET A 62 -3.29 -2.06 2.93
CA MET A 62 -3.67 -2.04 1.52
C MET A 62 -3.06 -3.23 0.77
N TRP A 63 -1.79 -3.52 0.99
CA TRP A 63 -1.09 -4.63 0.36
C TRP A 63 -1.67 -5.99 0.76
N ASP A 64 -1.99 -6.20 2.03
CA ASP A 64 -2.62 -7.43 2.53
C ASP A 64 -3.93 -7.76 1.80
N ARG A 65 -4.68 -6.74 1.35
CA ARG A 65 -5.88 -6.93 0.53
C ARG A 65 -5.56 -7.33 -0.90
N VAL A 66 -4.47 -6.83 -1.48
CA VAL A 66 -3.97 -7.29 -2.79
C VAL A 66 -3.55 -8.75 -2.68
N VAL A 67 -2.74 -9.09 -1.66
CA VAL A 67 -2.30 -10.46 -1.37
C VAL A 67 -3.51 -11.38 -1.23
N SER A 68 -4.48 -11.04 -0.39
CA SER A 68 -5.69 -11.87 -0.19
C SER A 68 -6.43 -12.12 -1.50
N HIS A 69 -6.61 -11.09 -2.35
CA HIS A 69 -7.29 -11.22 -3.63
C HIS A 69 -6.58 -12.17 -4.59
N PHE A 70 -5.25 -12.10 -4.67
CA PHE A 70 -4.47 -12.95 -5.57
C PHE A 70 -4.19 -14.34 -5.02
N VAL A 71 -4.16 -14.51 -3.70
CA VAL A 71 -4.14 -15.83 -3.05
C VAL A 71 -5.44 -16.57 -3.34
N ASP A 72 -6.59 -15.90 -3.30
CA ASP A 72 -7.88 -16.49 -3.71
C ASP A 72 -7.89 -16.91 -5.20
N LYS A 73 -7.01 -16.33 -6.02
CA LYS A 73 -6.78 -16.70 -7.42
C LYS A 73 -5.70 -17.77 -7.61
N GLY A 74 -5.11 -18.29 -6.55
CA GLY A 74 -4.15 -19.39 -6.60
C GLY A 74 -2.68 -18.98 -6.48
N LEU A 75 -2.36 -17.70 -6.28
CA LEU A 75 -0.98 -17.29 -5.99
C LEU A 75 -0.55 -17.71 -4.58
N CYS A 76 0.75 -17.96 -4.41
CA CYS A 76 1.29 -18.36 -3.11
C CYS A 76 1.51 -17.15 -2.21
N SER A 77 0.88 -17.13 -1.03
CA SER A 77 1.01 -16.02 -0.07
C SER A 77 2.44 -15.76 0.38
N GLU A 78 3.27 -16.80 0.48
CA GLU A 78 4.67 -16.71 0.93
C GLU A 78 5.60 -16.05 -0.08
N LEU A 79 5.15 -15.90 -1.34
CA LEU A 79 5.93 -15.27 -2.41
C LEU A 79 5.68 -13.76 -2.49
N PHE A 80 4.70 -13.23 -1.75
CA PHE A 80 4.47 -11.79 -1.67
C PHE A 80 5.40 -11.15 -0.65
N ASP A 81 5.97 -10.01 -1.02
CA ASP A 81 6.78 -9.18 -0.12
C ASP A 81 6.57 -7.70 -0.44
N TYR A 82 6.94 -6.82 0.49
CA TYR A 82 7.00 -5.40 0.24
C TYR A 82 8.10 -4.74 1.08
N TYR A 83 8.75 -3.75 0.49
CA TYR A 83 9.81 -2.98 1.12
C TYR A 83 9.42 -1.51 1.22
N ILE A 84 9.65 -0.91 2.39
CA ILE A 84 9.39 0.51 2.62
C ILE A 84 10.68 1.21 3.04
N ASN A 85 11.22 2.05 2.16
CA ASN A 85 12.40 2.86 2.46
C ASN A 85 12.00 4.20 3.09
N GLY A 86 11.92 4.21 4.42
CA GLY A 86 12.11 5.41 5.26
C GLY A 86 11.05 6.52 5.22
N SER A 87 10.38 6.80 4.10
CA SER A 87 9.31 7.80 4.06
C SER A 87 8.42 7.81 2.81
N ILE A 88 8.90 7.44 1.62
CA ILE A 88 8.13 7.60 0.36
C ILE A 88 8.35 6.45 -0.64
N ASP A 89 9.48 5.76 -0.63
CA ASP A 89 9.75 4.73 -1.63
C ASP A 89 9.26 3.36 -1.16
N THR A 90 8.07 2.97 -1.60
CA THR A 90 7.49 1.64 -1.35
C THR A 90 7.67 0.78 -2.58
N HIS A 91 8.11 -0.46 -2.41
CA HIS A 91 8.23 -1.45 -3.46
C HIS A 91 7.42 -2.68 -3.09
N PHE A 92 6.73 -3.25 -4.07
CA PHE A 92 5.89 -4.42 -3.91
C PHE A 92 6.48 -5.55 -4.75
N TYR A 93 6.45 -6.78 -4.24
CA TYR A 93 7.10 -7.90 -4.88
C TYR A 93 6.21 -9.14 -4.92
N TYR A 94 6.39 -9.94 -5.97
CA TYR A 94 5.94 -11.32 -6.05
C TYR A 94 7.06 -12.20 -6.60
N ASP A 95 7.38 -13.29 -5.91
CA ASP A 95 8.47 -14.23 -6.27
C ASP A 95 9.82 -13.53 -6.53
N GLY A 96 10.13 -12.51 -5.73
CA GLY A 96 11.36 -11.72 -5.84
C GLY A 96 11.40 -10.73 -7.02
N VAL A 97 10.32 -10.59 -7.77
CA VAL A 97 10.18 -9.60 -8.87
C VAL A 97 9.34 -8.43 -8.39
N GLU A 98 9.81 -7.19 -8.65
CA GLU A 98 9.04 -6.00 -8.31
C GLU A 98 7.82 -5.87 -9.23
N VAL A 99 6.65 -5.68 -8.63
CA VAL A 99 5.38 -5.50 -9.33
C VAL A 99 4.89 -4.06 -9.15
N PHE A 100 4.37 -3.50 -10.24
CA PHE A 100 3.93 -2.11 -10.32
C PHE A 100 2.42 -1.99 -10.39
N CYS A 101 1.72 -3.02 -10.87
CA CYS A 101 0.26 -3.08 -10.97
C CYS A 101 -0.31 -4.51 -10.82
N ALA A 102 -1.64 -4.61 -10.82
CA ALA A 102 -2.35 -5.88 -10.78
C ALA A 102 -2.07 -6.72 -12.03
N ASP A 103 -1.91 -6.10 -13.20
CA ASP A 103 -1.65 -6.84 -14.45
C ASP A 103 -0.35 -7.68 -14.33
N ASP A 104 0.70 -7.14 -13.68
CA ASP A 104 1.94 -7.88 -13.42
C ASP A 104 1.69 -9.15 -12.58
N LEU A 105 0.72 -9.11 -11.64
CA LEU A 105 0.35 -10.26 -10.80
C LEU A 105 -0.56 -11.24 -11.55
N GLU A 106 -1.43 -10.77 -12.43
CA GLU A 106 -2.28 -11.64 -13.27
C GLU A 106 -1.44 -12.52 -14.20
N GLU A 107 -0.23 -12.12 -14.59
CA GLU A 107 0.70 -12.95 -15.39
C GLU A 107 1.11 -14.25 -14.67
N TYR A 108 1.07 -14.28 -13.33
CA TYR A 108 1.41 -15.44 -12.52
C TYR A 108 0.21 -16.31 -12.17
N VAL A 109 -1.01 -15.84 -12.42
CA VAL A 109 -2.23 -16.60 -12.15
C VAL A 109 -2.36 -17.67 -13.24
N THR A 110 -2.12 -18.93 -12.87
CA THR A 110 -2.29 -20.07 -13.77
C THR A 110 -3.74 -20.57 -13.73
N ASP A 111 -4.37 -20.73 -14.90
CA ASP A 111 -5.69 -21.37 -15.08
C ASP A 111 -5.77 -22.81 -14.52
#